data_AF-A0A7K1EQ86-F1
#
_entry.id   AF-A0A7K1EQ86-F1
#
_cell.length_a   1.000
_cell.length_b   1.000
_cell.length_c   1.000
_cell.angle_alpha   90.00
_cell.angle_beta   90.00
_cell.angle_gamma   90.00
#
_symmetry.space_group_name_H-M   'P 1'
#
loop_
_entity.id
_entity.type
_entity.pdbx_description
1 polymer ?
#
loop_
_entity_poly.entity_id
_entity_poly.type
_entity_poly.pdbx_seq_one_letter_code
_entity_poly.pdbx_strand_id
1 'polypeptide(L)'
;MPENLIKYSLIIPRWAEKMAMSLAWKDAGRVLRKADVVTTPTRKAANLLESASGLTGVLAVSCGIEAAKFANDTPTSNKAPRILFLGRLDYEKHIHNLLKAVALLPKSLKVKLEIVGDGGEREYLESLANELGIAKNVEFRGHITDEELPKVYERATVFAMPSIAELQSIATMEAMASGRPVVAADAMALPHLVHDGDNGYLFPPDDVKAFADRLLRVLTADQKELDRLSENSLHLIQSHDIDRTIGIFEGLYRGDEQDQRETADNLDTYSLPIGNLSKTLSRSIALARRRSAKLREKAELASKELLIRAEDARDEVKEKLEEVRDEVAFAARKLEIRVRKGVKKAAERLRREEHP
;
A
#
# COMPACT_ATOMS: atom_id res chain seq x y z
N MET A 1 14.36 -9.28 5.81
CA MET A 1 15.22 -10.41 5.37
C MET A 1 16.66 -9.93 5.32
N PRO A 2 17.56 -10.45 6.19
CA PRO A 2 18.99 -10.16 6.18
C PRO A 2 19.64 -10.31 4.80
N GLU A 3 19.10 -11.18 3.94
CA GLU A 3 19.47 -11.37 2.54
C GLU A 3 19.47 -10.05 1.76
N ASN A 4 18.42 -9.23 1.93
CA ASN A 4 18.29 -7.95 1.23
C ASN A 4 19.26 -6.90 1.81
N LEU A 5 19.51 -6.92 3.12
CA LEU A 5 20.47 -6.01 3.77
C LEU A 5 21.91 -6.37 3.40
N ILE A 6 22.26 -7.66 3.39
CA ILE A 6 23.62 -8.11 3.08
C ILE A 6 23.91 -7.94 1.59
N LYS A 7 22.99 -8.32 0.70
CA LYS A 7 23.20 -8.25 -0.75
C LYS A 7 23.30 -6.81 -1.27
N TYR A 8 22.64 -5.85 -0.62
CA TYR A 8 22.56 -4.46 -1.09
C TYR A 8 23.20 -3.41 -0.17
N SER A 9 23.61 -3.74 1.06
CA SER A 9 24.16 -2.76 2.02
C SER A 9 25.54 -3.10 2.59
N LEU A 10 26.04 -4.33 2.43
CA LEU A 10 27.33 -4.76 2.97
C LEU A 10 28.14 -5.52 1.92
N ILE A 11 29.38 -5.09 1.66
CA ILE A 11 30.31 -5.83 0.80
C ILE A 11 30.88 -7.00 1.61
N ILE A 12 30.13 -8.09 1.72
CA ILE A 12 30.60 -9.33 2.34
C ILE A 12 31.22 -10.21 1.25
N PRO A 13 32.46 -10.72 1.43
CA PRO A 13 33.02 -11.69 0.49
C PRO A 13 32.11 -12.92 0.33
N ARG A 14 31.89 -13.39 -0.90
CA ARG A 14 30.98 -14.52 -1.20
C ARG A 14 31.23 -15.78 -0.35
N TRP A 15 32.49 -16.03 0.05
CA TRP A 15 32.86 -17.16 0.90
C TRP A 15 32.35 -17.03 2.35
N ALA A 16 32.15 -15.79 2.83
CA ALA A 16 31.67 -15.48 4.18
C ALA A 16 30.16 -15.20 4.25
N GLU A 17 29.50 -14.99 3.11
CA GLU A 17 28.10 -14.58 2.99
C GLU A 17 27.15 -15.53 3.74
N LYS A 18 27.26 -16.84 3.50
CA LYS A 18 26.42 -17.85 4.18
C LYS A 18 26.60 -17.84 5.71
N MET A 19 27.83 -17.67 6.17
CA MET A 19 28.14 -17.62 7.60
C MET A 19 27.58 -16.33 8.23
N ALA A 20 27.82 -15.18 7.59
CA ALA A 20 27.31 -13.89 8.05
C ALA A 20 25.77 -13.90 8.12
N MET A 21 25.12 -14.47 7.11
CA MET A 21 23.66 -14.62 7.07
C MET A 21 23.14 -15.54 8.18
N SER A 22 23.79 -16.68 8.42
CA SER A 22 23.43 -17.56 9.54
C SER A 22 23.59 -16.86 10.90
N LEU A 23 24.66 -16.08 11.09
CA LEU A 23 24.87 -15.31 12.32
C LEU A 23 23.82 -14.21 12.48
N ALA A 24 23.48 -13.49 11.41
CA ALA A 24 22.44 -12.46 11.42
C ALA A 24 21.07 -13.04 11.78
N TRP A 25 20.69 -14.19 11.22
CA TRP A 25 19.44 -14.86 11.55
C TRP A 25 19.41 -15.38 12.99
N LYS A 26 20.53 -15.94 13.49
CA LYS A 26 20.63 -16.36 14.90
C LYS A 26 20.52 -15.18 15.86
N ASP A 27 21.10 -14.04 15.52
CA ASP A 27 20.98 -12.83 16.32
C ASP A 27 19.55 -12.27 16.29
N ALA A 28 18.93 -12.20 15.10
CA ALA A 28 17.52 -11.84 14.97
C ALA A 28 16.63 -12.75 15.84
N GLY A 29 16.83 -14.07 15.80
CA GLY A 29 16.11 -15.01 16.67
C GLY A 29 16.39 -14.83 18.16
N ARG A 30 17.61 -14.42 18.56
CA ARG A 30 17.92 -14.09 19.95
C ARG A 30 17.17 -12.85 20.43
N VAL A 31 17.09 -11.82 19.59
CA VAL A 31 16.41 -10.56 19.92
C VAL A 31 14.90 -10.75 19.94
N LEU A 32 14.34 -11.37 18.90
CA LEU A 32 12.90 -11.56 18.74
C LEU A 32 12.29 -12.49 19.79
N ARG A 33 13.05 -13.44 20.35
CA ARG A 33 12.60 -14.29 21.47
C ARG A 33 12.26 -13.52 22.75
N LYS A 34 12.65 -12.24 22.85
CA LYS A 34 12.31 -11.38 23.99
C LYS A 34 10.93 -10.74 23.85
N ALA A 35 10.31 -10.80 22.66
CA ALA A 35 8.96 -10.29 22.46
C ALA A 35 7.94 -11.30 22.96
N ASP A 36 6.84 -10.82 23.54
CA ASP A 36 5.72 -11.66 23.97
C ASP A 36 5.02 -12.32 22.77
N VAL A 37 4.96 -11.59 21.65
CA VAL A 37 4.35 -12.05 20.39
C VAL A 37 5.21 -11.57 19.22
N VAL A 38 5.44 -12.46 18.25
CA VAL A 38 6.09 -12.14 16.97
C VAL A 38 5.08 -12.41 15.85
N THR A 39 4.81 -11.42 15.02
CA THR A 39 3.91 -11.54 13.87
C THR A 39 4.67 -11.37 12.56
N THR A 40 4.13 -11.95 11.48
CA THR A 40 4.58 -11.72 10.11
C THR A 40 3.37 -11.61 9.17
N PRO A 41 3.51 -10.92 8.03
CA PRO A 41 2.38 -10.71 7.11
C PRO A 41 1.77 -11.97 6.49
N THR A 42 2.52 -13.08 6.43
CA THR A 42 2.06 -14.31 5.76
C THR A 42 2.62 -15.54 6.47
N ARG A 43 1.93 -16.69 6.37
CA ARG A 43 2.44 -17.97 6.87
C ARG A 43 3.81 -18.31 6.30
N LYS A 44 4.04 -18.00 5.03
CA LYS A 44 5.34 -18.26 4.38
C LYS A 44 6.47 -17.45 5.02
N ALA A 45 6.20 -16.19 5.37
CA ALA A 45 7.17 -15.37 6.11
C ALA A 45 7.39 -15.89 7.53
N ALA A 46 6.35 -16.36 8.22
CA ALA A 46 6.47 -17.01 9.53
C ALA A 46 7.38 -18.24 9.46
N ASN A 47 7.09 -19.17 8.54
CA ASN A 47 7.87 -20.40 8.37
C ASN A 47 9.33 -20.11 8.00
N LEU A 48 9.58 -19.10 7.15
CA LEU A 48 10.94 -18.66 6.82
C LEU A 48 11.67 -18.10 8.03
N LEU A 49 11.00 -17.27 8.83
CA LEU A 49 11.56 -16.71 10.05
C LEU A 49 11.88 -17.81 11.07
N GLU A 50 10.95 -18.74 11.31
CA GLU A 50 11.14 -19.85 12.24
C GLU A 50 12.30 -20.76 11.82
N SER A 51 12.32 -21.19 10.55
CA SER A 51 13.37 -22.06 10.01
C SER A 51 14.75 -21.40 10.00
N ALA A 52 14.84 -20.10 9.72
CA ALA A 52 16.12 -19.39 9.66
C ALA A 52 16.67 -19.01 11.05
N SER A 53 15.79 -18.64 11.99
CA SER A 53 16.17 -18.04 13.28
C SER A 53 16.04 -18.98 14.48
N GLY A 54 15.34 -20.11 14.34
CA GLY A 54 15.00 -21.03 15.43
C GLY A 54 13.89 -20.51 16.36
N LEU A 55 13.16 -19.49 15.94
CA LEU A 55 11.91 -19.06 16.59
C LEU A 55 10.82 -20.12 16.39
N THR A 56 9.83 -20.11 17.28
CA THR A 56 8.62 -20.93 17.20
C THR A 56 7.42 -20.10 17.64
N GLY A 57 6.25 -20.36 17.08
CA GLY A 57 5.01 -19.67 17.46
C GLY A 57 4.89 -18.29 16.82
N VAL A 58 5.49 -18.10 15.64
CA VAL A 58 5.35 -16.85 14.89
C VAL A 58 3.96 -16.80 14.26
N LEU A 59 3.17 -15.78 14.61
CA LEU A 59 1.81 -15.62 14.10
C LEU A 59 1.81 -15.02 12.70
N ALA A 60 0.97 -15.56 11.81
CA ALA A 60 0.73 -15.02 10.49
C ALA A 60 -0.50 -14.10 10.51
N VAL A 61 -0.26 -12.80 10.46
CA VAL A 61 -1.30 -11.78 10.48
C VAL A 61 -1.09 -10.90 9.25
N SER A 62 -1.97 -11.03 8.26
CA SER A 62 -2.00 -10.20 7.06
C SER A 62 -1.89 -8.71 7.41
N CYS A 63 -1.25 -7.90 6.56
CA CYS A 63 -1.25 -6.44 6.69
C CYS A 63 -2.65 -5.83 6.58
N GLY A 64 -3.59 -6.57 6.01
CA GLY A 64 -4.96 -6.14 5.78
C GLY A 64 -5.10 -5.23 4.56
N ILE A 65 -6.32 -5.12 4.03
CA ILE A 65 -6.65 -4.21 2.95
C ILE A 65 -8.03 -3.61 3.17
N GLU A 66 -8.15 -2.31 2.93
CA GLU A 66 -9.42 -1.63 2.92
C GLU A 66 -10.08 -1.79 1.54
N ALA A 67 -10.63 -2.98 1.27
CA ALA A 67 -11.15 -3.35 -0.06
C ALA A 67 -12.24 -2.39 -0.59
N ALA A 68 -12.95 -1.69 0.31
CA ALA A 68 -13.94 -0.68 -0.04
C ALA A 68 -13.34 0.52 -0.80
N LYS A 69 -12.08 0.89 -0.56
CA LYS A 69 -11.36 1.94 -1.31
C LYS A 69 -11.23 1.59 -2.80
N PHE A 70 -11.24 0.30 -3.11
CA PHE A 70 -11.03 -0.25 -4.44
C PHE A 70 -12.32 -0.81 -5.05
N ALA A 71 -13.48 -0.40 -4.53
CA ALA A 71 -14.80 -0.92 -4.87
C ALA A 71 -15.33 -0.46 -6.24
N ASN A 72 -14.51 -0.60 -7.28
CA ASN A 72 -14.78 -0.18 -8.65
C ASN A 72 -16.03 -0.84 -9.23
N ASP A 73 -16.81 -0.07 -9.99
CA ASP A 73 -18.05 -0.51 -10.65
C ASP A 73 -17.80 -0.99 -12.10
N THR A 74 -16.65 -0.63 -12.70
CA THR A 74 -16.34 -0.99 -14.08
C THR A 74 -15.84 -2.44 -14.17
N PRO A 75 -16.52 -3.33 -14.91
CA PRO A 75 -16.03 -4.68 -15.16
C PRO A 75 -14.71 -4.67 -15.92
N THR A 76 -13.87 -5.67 -15.67
CA THR A 76 -12.64 -5.90 -16.42
C THR A 76 -12.97 -6.11 -17.90
N SER A 77 -12.21 -5.51 -18.81
CA SER A 77 -12.46 -5.63 -20.25
C SER A 77 -11.19 -5.57 -21.09
N ASN A 78 -11.18 -6.32 -22.19
CA ASN A 78 -10.14 -6.33 -23.23
C ASN A 78 -10.43 -5.35 -24.40
N LYS A 79 -11.43 -4.46 -24.29
CA LYS A 79 -11.71 -3.45 -25.35
C LYS A 79 -10.55 -2.46 -25.56
N ALA A 80 -9.89 -2.08 -24.47
CA ALA A 80 -8.69 -1.25 -24.47
C ALA A 80 -7.68 -1.89 -23.51
N PRO A 81 -6.95 -2.93 -23.96
CA PRO A 81 -6.13 -3.76 -23.09
C PRO A 81 -5.06 -2.95 -22.36
N ARG A 82 -5.07 -2.99 -21.03
CA ARG A 82 -4.13 -2.27 -20.19
C ARG A 82 -3.50 -3.17 -19.16
N ILE A 83 -2.17 -3.18 -19.12
CA ILE A 83 -1.38 -3.81 -18.07
C ILE A 83 -0.99 -2.72 -17.08
N LEU A 84 -1.17 -2.97 -15.79
CA LEU A 84 -0.73 -2.08 -14.73
C LEU A 84 0.37 -2.76 -13.92
N PHE A 85 1.45 -2.03 -13.67
CA PHE A 85 2.38 -2.28 -12.56
C PHE A 85 2.28 -1.11 -11.58
N LEU A 86 2.27 -1.42 -10.28
CA LEU A 86 2.31 -0.42 -9.22
C LEU A 86 3.31 -0.83 -8.15
N GLY A 87 4.26 0.06 -7.85
CA GLY A 87 5.25 -0.14 -6.81
C GLY A 87 6.53 0.66 -7.04
N ARG A 88 7.49 0.53 -6.12
CA ARG A 88 8.82 1.15 -6.26
C ARG A 88 9.52 0.63 -7.52
N LEU A 89 10.23 1.51 -8.23
CA LEU A 89 11.03 1.14 -9.40
C LEU A 89 12.45 0.77 -8.96
N ASP A 90 12.56 -0.32 -8.22
CA ASP A 90 13.84 -0.85 -7.73
C ASP A 90 14.15 -2.21 -8.36
N TYR A 91 15.43 -2.58 -8.36
CA TYR A 91 15.93 -3.74 -9.08
C TYR A 91 15.24 -5.04 -8.67
N GLU A 92 14.94 -5.23 -7.38
CA GLU A 92 14.30 -6.46 -6.87
C GLU A 92 12.86 -6.67 -7.36
N LYS A 93 12.24 -5.64 -7.95
CA LYS A 93 10.91 -5.75 -8.58
C LYS A 93 10.95 -6.40 -9.96
N HIS A 94 12.12 -6.52 -10.58
CA HIS A 94 12.31 -7.16 -11.89
C HIS A 94 11.40 -6.58 -13.01
N ILE A 95 11.11 -5.27 -12.97
CA ILE A 95 10.21 -4.58 -13.93
C ILE A 95 10.75 -4.65 -15.36
N HIS A 96 12.06 -4.79 -15.53
CA HIS A 96 12.69 -5.03 -16.83
C HIS A 96 12.14 -6.30 -17.51
N ASN A 97 11.76 -7.34 -16.76
CA ASN A 97 11.14 -8.54 -17.31
C ASN A 97 9.71 -8.27 -17.80
N LEU A 98 8.97 -7.37 -17.15
CA LEU A 98 7.67 -6.92 -17.63
C LEU A 98 7.78 -6.18 -18.96
N LEU A 99 8.74 -5.25 -19.09
CA LEU A 99 8.99 -4.55 -20.36
C LEU A 99 9.32 -5.53 -21.48
N LYS A 100 10.22 -6.50 -21.22
CA LYS A 100 10.58 -7.53 -22.19
C LYS A 100 9.38 -8.42 -22.54
N ALA A 101 8.54 -8.80 -21.56
CA ALA A 101 7.35 -9.60 -21.81
C ALA A 101 6.32 -8.85 -22.66
N VAL A 102 6.10 -7.56 -22.40
CA VAL A 102 5.21 -6.71 -23.21
C VAL A 102 5.72 -6.57 -24.65
N ALA A 103 7.04 -6.50 -24.85
CA ALA A 103 7.63 -6.47 -26.19
C ALA A 103 7.39 -7.75 -27.00
N LEU A 104 7.10 -8.88 -26.35
CA LEU A 104 6.74 -10.14 -27.01
C LEU A 104 5.25 -10.25 -27.38
N LEU A 105 4.40 -9.35 -26.87
CA LEU A 105 2.97 -9.41 -27.14
C LEU A 105 2.63 -9.01 -28.59
N PRO A 106 1.58 -9.60 -29.20
CA PRO A 106 1.15 -9.21 -30.54
C PRO A 106 0.77 -7.73 -30.62
N LYS A 107 1.37 -6.99 -31.56
CA LYS A 107 1.09 -5.55 -31.78
C LYS A 107 -0.38 -5.26 -32.09
N SER A 108 -1.11 -6.24 -32.61
CA SER A 108 -2.55 -6.14 -32.91
C SER A 108 -3.42 -5.91 -31.68
N LEU A 109 -2.96 -6.31 -30.48
CA LEU A 109 -3.68 -6.09 -29.22
C LEU A 109 -3.69 -4.62 -28.78
N LYS A 110 -2.77 -3.80 -29.31
CA LYS A 110 -2.63 -2.37 -28.96
C LYS A 110 -2.58 -2.11 -27.44
N VAL A 111 -1.91 -3.02 -26.71
CA VAL A 111 -1.79 -2.97 -25.24
C VAL A 111 -1.10 -1.67 -24.81
N LYS A 112 -1.60 -1.08 -23.72
CA LYS A 112 -0.90 -0.04 -22.97
C LYS A 112 -0.36 -0.61 -21.66
N LEU A 113 0.91 -0.36 -21.38
CA LEU A 113 1.53 -0.64 -20.10
C LEU A 113 1.60 0.66 -19.30
N GLU A 114 1.03 0.64 -18.11
CA GLU A 114 1.09 1.74 -17.15
C GLU A 114 1.97 1.32 -15.98
N ILE A 115 3.01 2.09 -15.70
CA ILE A 115 3.95 1.89 -14.59
C ILE A 115 3.76 3.06 -13.63
N VAL A 116 3.22 2.75 -12.46
CA VAL A 116 2.96 3.72 -11.39
C VAL A 116 3.95 3.48 -10.25
N GLY A 117 4.57 4.57 -9.78
CA GLY A 117 5.64 4.57 -8.80
C GLY A 117 6.93 5.19 -9.35
N ASP A 118 7.93 5.28 -8.48
CA ASP A 118 9.23 5.84 -8.78
C ASP A 118 10.33 5.04 -8.08
N GLY A 119 11.60 5.26 -8.46
CA GLY A 119 12.72 4.52 -7.88
C GLY A 119 14.00 4.61 -8.72
N GLY A 120 15.07 3.99 -8.22
CA GLY A 120 16.41 4.11 -8.80
C GLY A 120 16.54 3.54 -10.22
N GLU A 121 15.67 2.61 -10.62
CA GLU A 121 15.71 1.97 -11.93
C GLU A 121 14.95 2.75 -13.02
N ARG A 122 14.30 3.89 -12.70
CA ARG A 122 13.40 4.58 -13.65
C ARG A 122 14.07 4.89 -14.98
N GLU A 123 15.22 5.56 -14.97
CA GLU A 123 15.94 5.94 -16.20
C GLU A 123 16.33 4.73 -17.04
N TYR A 124 16.78 3.66 -16.38
CA TYR A 124 17.12 2.40 -17.04
C TYR A 124 15.89 1.76 -17.70
N LEU A 125 14.75 1.73 -17.01
CA LEU A 125 13.50 1.17 -17.52
C LEU A 125 12.95 1.97 -18.71
N GLU A 126 13.03 3.30 -18.66
CA GLU A 126 12.66 4.17 -19.78
C GLU A 126 13.57 3.94 -21.00
N SER A 127 14.88 3.82 -20.79
CA SER A 127 15.85 3.49 -21.85
C SER A 127 15.57 2.11 -22.47
N LEU A 128 15.32 1.10 -21.62
CA LEU A 128 14.97 -0.25 -22.06
C LEU A 128 13.67 -0.27 -22.88
N ALA A 129 12.65 0.50 -22.49
CA ALA A 129 11.41 0.61 -23.27
C ALA A 129 11.64 1.20 -24.67
N ASN A 130 12.62 2.11 -24.81
CA ASN A 130 13.04 2.65 -26.11
C ASN A 130 13.80 1.61 -26.93
N GLU A 131 14.77 0.90 -26.34
CA GLU A 131 15.53 -0.18 -26.98
C GLU A 131 14.61 -1.28 -27.51
N LEU A 132 13.61 -1.67 -26.72
CA LEU A 132 12.61 -2.67 -27.09
C LEU A 132 11.59 -2.16 -28.13
N GLY A 133 11.61 -0.87 -28.48
CA GLY A 133 10.70 -0.27 -29.46
C GLY A 133 9.25 -0.18 -28.99
N ILE A 134 9.00 -0.24 -27.68
CA ILE A 134 7.65 -0.20 -27.07
C ILE A 134 7.35 1.10 -26.32
N ALA A 135 8.28 2.06 -26.26
CA ALA A 135 8.12 3.30 -25.50
C ALA A 135 6.78 4.03 -25.71
N LYS A 136 6.24 4.05 -26.93
CA LYS A 136 4.92 4.67 -27.24
C LYS A 136 3.72 3.99 -26.57
N ASN A 137 3.92 2.79 -26.04
CA ASN A 137 2.92 1.98 -25.36
C ASN A 137 3.15 1.89 -23.85
N VAL A 138 4.22 2.49 -23.32
CA VAL A 138 4.56 2.48 -21.90
C VAL A 138 4.38 3.89 -21.33
N GLU A 139 3.64 4.01 -20.24
CA GLU A 139 3.42 5.27 -19.52
C GLU A 139 4.01 5.15 -18.11
N PHE A 140 5.07 5.92 -17.84
CA PHE A 140 5.66 6.05 -16.51
C PHE A 140 5.02 7.22 -15.77
N ARG A 141 4.08 6.93 -14.86
CA ARG A 141 3.26 7.97 -14.20
C ARG A 141 3.92 8.60 -12.97
N GLY A 142 5.00 8.01 -12.44
CA GLY A 142 5.56 8.45 -11.17
C GLY A 142 4.59 8.21 -10.01
N HIS A 143 4.66 9.06 -8.99
CA HIS A 143 3.74 9.05 -7.86
C HIS A 143 2.35 9.59 -8.27
N ILE A 144 1.30 8.95 -7.77
CA ILE A 144 -0.09 9.34 -8.00
C ILE A 144 -0.79 9.61 -6.66
N THR A 145 -1.90 10.33 -6.69
CA THR A 145 -2.65 10.64 -5.46
C THR A 145 -3.50 9.46 -4.98
N ASP A 146 -3.96 9.52 -3.73
CA ASP A 146 -4.88 8.52 -3.17
C ASP A 146 -6.22 8.46 -3.91
N GLU A 147 -6.67 9.56 -4.51
CA GLU A 147 -7.88 9.62 -5.35
C GLU A 147 -7.67 9.02 -6.74
N GLU A 148 -6.44 9.04 -7.26
CA GLU A 148 -6.10 8.41 -8.53
C GLU A 148 -5.88 6.91 -8.40
N LEU A 149 -5.41 6.45 -7.25
CA LEU A 149 -5.01 5.06 -7.01
C LEU A 149 -6.12 4.04 -7.33
N PRO A 150 -7.38 4.16 -6.85
CA PRO A 150 -8.44 3.24 -7.26
C PRO A 150 -8.72 3.27 -8.77
N LYS A 151 -8.64 4.46 -9.37
CA LYS A 151 -8.90 4.66 -10.81
C LYS A 151 -7.87 4.00 -11.70
N VAL A 152 -6.61 3.86 -11.25
CA VAL A 152 -5.56 3.19 -12.04
C VAL A 152 -5.80 1.69 -12.09
N TYR A 153 -6.19 1.09 -10.97
CA TYR A 153 -6.60 -0.31 -10.96
C TYR A 153 -7.89 -0.53 -11.73
N GLU A 154 -8.89 0.35 -11.61
CA GLU A 154 -10.19 0.22 -12.30
C GLU A 154 -10.05 0.09 -13.82
N ARG A 155 -9.19 0.92 -14.42
CA ARG A 155 -8.98 0.91 -15.88
C ARG A 155 -8.03 -0.19 -16.36
N ALA A 156 -7.33 -0.87 -15.47
CA ALA A 156 -6.46 -1.96 -15.84
C ALA A 156 -7.28 -3.18 -16.27
N THR A 157 -6.78 -3.90 -17.28
CA THR A 157 -7.28 -5.24 -17.61
C THR A 157 -6.61 -6.28 -16.73
N VAL A 158 -5.31 -6.13 -16.49
CA VAL A 158 -4.50 -7.07 -15.71
C VAL A 158 -3.46 -6.32 -14.89
N PHE A 159 -3.28 -6.74 -13.64
CA PHE A 159 -2.18 -6.28 -12.81
C PHE A 159 -0.99 -7.23 -12.93
N ALA A 160 0.21 -6.70 -13.13
CA ALA A 160 1.43 -7.46 -13.33
C ALA A 160 2.42 -7.21 -12.20
N MET A 161 2.85 -8.28 -11.51
CA MET A 161 3.78 -8.21 -10.38
C MET A 161 4.97 -9.16 -10.59
N PRO A 162 6.06 -8.70 -11.23
CA PRO A 162 7.24 -9.53 -11.49
C PRO A 162 8.23 -9.65 -10.33
N SER A 163 7.92 -9.05 -9.19
CA SER A 163 8.81 -8.99 -8.03
C SER A 163 9.14 -10.37 -7.47
N ILE A 164 10.40 -10.59 -7.12
CA ILE A 164 10.87 -11.85 -6.50
C ILE A 164 10.99 -11.75 -4.97
N ALA A 165 10.66 -10.60 -4.39
CA ALA A 165 10.96 -10.27 -3.00
C ALA A 165 9.74 -9.72 -2.23
N GLU A 166 8.55 -10.28 -2.46
CA GLU A 166 7.31 -9.89 -1.76
C GLU A 166 7.08 -10.76 -0.51
N LEU A 167 7.03 -10.16 0.68
CA LEU A 167 6.58 -10.84 1.91
C LEU A 167 5.05 -10.81 2.08
N GLN A 168 4.43 -9.74 1.58
CA GLN A 168 3.03 -9.64 1.21
C GLN A 168 2.91 -8.44 0.27
N SER A 169 2.23 -8.61 -0.85
CA SER A 169 2.14 -7.54 -1.85
C SER A 169 0.83 -6.76 -1.69
N ILE A 170 0.90 -5.59 -1.01
CA ILE A 170 -0.26 -4.69 -0.87
C ILE A 170 -0.82 -4.30 -2.24
N ALA A 171 0.04 -3.96 -3.21
CA ALA A 171 -0.41 -3.60 -4.56
C ALA A 171 -1.15 -4.76 -5.28
N THR A 172 -0.73 -6.01 -5.03
CA THR A 172 -1.48 -7.18 -5.53
C THR A 172 -2.84 -7.31 -4.85
N MET A 173 -2.90 -7.11 -3.53
CA MET A 173 -4.16 -7.08 -2.77
C MET A 173 -5.10 -5.95 -3.23
N GLU A 174 -4.58 -4.77 -3.55
CA GLU A 174 -5.34 -3.65 -4.13
C GLU A 174 -5.89 -3.99 -5.51
N ALA A 175 -5.10 -4.67 -6.35
CA ALA A 175 -5.55 -5.18 -7.65
C ALA A 175 -6.67 -6.22 -7.50
N MET A 176 -6.52 -7.18 -6.58
CA MET A 176 -7.55 -8.17 -6.26
C MET A 176 -8.81 -7.50 -5.72
N ALA A 177 -8.64 -6.54 -4.80
CA ALA A 177 -9.72 -5.69 -4.30
C ALA A 177 -10.37 -4.86 -5.40
N SER A 178 -9.69 -4.59 -6.51
CA SER A 178 -10.27 -3.93 -7.69
C SER A 178 -10.96 -4.91 -8.66
N GLY A 179 -10.99 -6.20 -8.35
CA GLY A 179 -11.48 -7.26 -9.24
C GLY A 179 -10.60 -7.43 -10.47
N ARG A 180 -9.30 -7.08 -10.39
CA ARG A 180 -8.39 -7.25 -11.51
C ARG A 180 -7.76 -8.65 -11.46
N PRO A 181 -7.73 -9.36 -12.59
CA PRO A 181 -6.85 -10.50 -12.75
C PRO A 181 -5.39 -10.11 -12.48
N VAL A 182 -4.63 -11.02 -11.88
CA VAL A 182 -3.22 -10.80 -11.54
C VAL A 182 -2.33 -11.75 -12.32
N VAL A 183 -1.22 -11.26 -12.87
CA VAL A 183 -0.11 -12.09 -13.35
C VAL A 183 1.11 -11.80 -12.49
N ALA A 184 1.56 -12.78 -11.72
CA ALA A 184 2.60 -12.59 -10.71
C ALA A 184 3.71 -13.63 -10.82
N ALA A 185 4.92 -13.26 -10.39
CA ALA A 185 6.01 -14.21 -10.31
C ALA A 185 5.71 -15.29 -9.25
N ASP A 186 6.06 -16.55 -9.53
CA ASP A 186 6.05 -17.64 -8.57
C ASP A 186 7.24 -17.51 -7.61
N ALA A 187 7.18 -16.49 -6.76
CA ALA A 187 8.24 -16.13 -5.84
C ALA A 187 7.67 -15.66 -4.50
N MET A 188 8.35 -16.05 -3.42
CA MET A 188 8.03 -15.62 -2.06
C MET A 188 6.54 -15.73 -1.77
N ALA A 189 5.88 -14.68 -1.28
CA ALA A 189 4.47 -14.73 -0.89
C ALA A 189 3.47 -14.49 -2.03
N LEU A 190 3.89 -14.24 -3.27
CA LEU A 190 2.95 -14.01 -4.38
C LEU A 190 2.03 -15.21 -4.69
N PRO A 191 2.50 -16.48 -4.64
CA PRO A 191 1.64 -17.65 -4.78
C PRO A 191 0.58 -17.82 -3.68
N HIS A 192 0.72 -17.08 -2.57
CA HIS A 192 -0.29 -17.04 -1.52
C HIS A 192 -1.48 -16.16 -1.93
N LEU A 193 -1.26 -15.13 -2.76
CA LEU A 193 -2.31 -14.21 -3.21
C LEU A 193 -2.88 -14.58 -4.58
N VAL A 194 -2.07 -15.21 -5.42
CA VAL A 194 -2.43 -15.57 -6.80
C VAL A 194 -2.56 -17.08 -6.91
N HIS A 195 -3.80 -17.54 -7.00
CA HIS A 195 -4.13 -18.93 -7.23
C HIS A 195 -4.14 -19.17 -8.73
N ASP A 196 -3.15 -19.93 -9.21
CA ASP A 196 -2.92 -20.14 -10.64
C ASP A 196 -4.15 -20.71 -11.34
N GLY A 197 -4.65 -19.98 -12.33
CA GLY A 197 -5.86 -20.32 -13.07
C GLY A 197 -7.17 -19.92 -12.39
N ASP A 198 -7.17 -19.40 -11.17
CA ASP A 198 -8.40 -18.98 -10.47
C ASP A 198 -8.63 -17.48 -10.49
N ASN A 199 -7.74 -16.69 -9.91
CA ASN A 199 -7.82 -15.22 -9.92
C ASN A 199 -6.75 -14.57 -10.80
N GLY A 200 -5.92 -15.38 -11.44
CA GLY A 200 -4.74 -14.92 -12.13
C GLY A 200 -3.86 -16.07 -12.60
N TYR A 201 -2.62 -15.75 -12.93
CA TYR A 201 -1.62 -16.73 -13.35
C TYR A 201 -0.27 -16.46 -12.71
N LEU A 202 0.40 -17.53 -12.32
CA LEU A 202 1.78 -17.51 -11.89
C LEU A 202 2.72 -17.78 -13.08
N PHE A 203 3.92 -17.20 -13.03
CA PHE A 203 4.99 -17.50 -13.97
C PHE A 203 6.33 -17.71 -13.23
N PRO A 204 7.21 -18.60 -13.72
CA PRO A 204 8.53 -18.79 -13.09
C PRO A 204 9.35 -17.49 -13.11
N PRO A 205 10.01 -17.11 -12.00
CA PRO A 205 10.86 -15.93 -11.96
C PRO A 205 11.88 -15.90 -13.10
N ASP A 206 12.10 -14.71 -13.68
CA ASP A 206 13.00 -14.45 -14.81
C ASP A 206 12.65 -15.15 -16.14
N ASP A 207 11.58 -15.94 -16.20
CA ASP A 207 11.06 -16.47 -17.47
C ASP A 207 10.14 -15.46 -18.16
N VAL A 208 10.76 -14.58 -18.96
CA VAL A 208 10.09 -13.56 -19.76
C VAL A 208 9.06 -14.16 -20.74
N LYS A 209 9.30 -15.36 -21.28
CA LYS A 209 8.40 -15.98 -22.25
C LYS A 209 7.14 -16.50 -21.57
N ALA A 210 7.30 -17.18 -20.44
CA ALA A 210 6.17 -17.60 -19.61
C ALA A 210 5.37 -16.39 -19.13
N PHE A 211 6.04 -15.30 -18.73
CA PHE A 211 5.35 -14.07 -18.34
C PHE A 211 4.51 -13.48 -19.48
N ALA A 212 5.08 -13.39 -20.69
CA ALA A 212 4.35 -12.93 -21.87
C ALA A 212 3.15 -13.83 -22.21
N ASP A 213 3.31 -15.16 -22.09
CA ASP A 213 2.21 -16.13 -22.29
C ASP A 213 1.06 -15.90 -21.30
N ARG A 214 1.38 -15.71 -20.00
CA ARG A 214 0.37 -15.45 -18.96
C ARG A 214 -0.36 -14.12 -19.19
N LEU A 215 0.38 -13.07 -19.55
CA LEU A 215 -0.22 -11.79 -19.91
C LEU A 215 -1.14 -11.94 -21.13
N LEU A 216 -0.66 -12.62 -22.18
CA LEU A 216 -1.43 -12.86 -23.40
C LEU A 216 -2.74 -13.59 -23.08
N ARG A 217 -2.69 -14.64 -22.25
CA ARG A 217 -3.86 -15.42 -21.85
C ARG A 217 -4.97 -14.56 -21.24
N VAL A 218 -4.63 -13.61 -20.38
CA VAL A 218 -5.61 -12.65 -19.81
C VAL A 218 -6.07 -11.65 -20.86
N LEU A 219 -5.15 -11.09 -21.64
CA LEU A 219 -5.43 -10.04 -22.62
C LEU A 219 -6.21 -10.52 -23.85
N THR A 220 -6.31 -11.83 -24.05
CA THR A 220 -7.14 -12.46 -25.09
C THR A 220 -8.33 -13.24 -24.54
N ALA A 221 -8.51 -13.27 -23.21
CA ALA A 221 -9.64 -13.93 -22.59
C ALA A 221 -10.97 -13.28 -23.04
N ASP A 222 -12.00 -14.12 -23.15
CA ASP A 222 -13.36 -13.64 -23.35
C ASP A 222 -13.90 -12.98 -22.06
N GLN A 223 -15.04 -12.28 -22.18
CA GLN A 223 -15.61 -11.57 -21.04
C GLN A 223 -15.99 -12.51 -19.89
N LYS A 224 -16.42 -13.74 -20.20
CA LYS A 224 -16.83 -14.72 -19.19
C LYS A 224 -15.64 -15.15 -18.33
N GLU A 225 -14.49 -15.38 -18.95
CA GLU A 225 -13.26 -15.73 -18.24
C GLU A 225 -12.71 -14.54 -17.45
N LEU A 226 -12.76 -13.32 -18.00
CA LEU A 226 -12.38 -12.11 -17.25
C LEU A 226 -13.26 -11.89 -16.00
N ASP A 227 -14.57 -12.11 -16.14
CA ASP A 227 -15.52 -12.02 -15.04
C ASP A 227 -15.21 -13.08 -13.97
N ARG A 228 -14.92 -14.32 -14.37
CA ARG A 228 -14.53 -15.39 -13.44
C ARG A 228 -13.25 -15.06 -12.66
N LEU A 229 -12.19 -14.63 -13.35
CA LEU A 229 -10.93 -14.23 -12.72
C LEU A 229 -11.15 -13.06 -11.74
N SER A 230 -11.97 -12.08 -12.14
CA SER A 230 -12.36 -10.94 -11.30
C SER A 230 -13.11 -11.37 -10.05
N GLU A 231 -14.15 -12.20 -10.19
CA GLU A 231 -14.95 -12.67 -9.06
C GLU A 231 -14.09 -13.47 -8.06
N ASN A 232 -13.16 -14.29 -8.54
CA ASN A 232 -12.23 -15.05 -7.70
C ASN A 232 -11.26 -14.12 -6.95
N SER A 233 -10.73 -13.08 -7.60
CA SER A 233 -9.96 -12.02 -6.93
C SER A 233 -10.75 -11.36 -5.80
N LEU A 234 -12.02 -11.02 -6.05
CA LEU A 234 -12.92 -10.39 -5.08
C LEU A 234 -13.31 -11.32 -3.93
N HIS A 235 -13.33 -12.64 -4.17
CA HIS A 235 -13.57 -13.64 -3.14
C HIS A 235 -12.35 -13.81 -2.23
N LEU A 236 -11.16 -14.02 -2.79
CA LEU A 236 -9.94 -14.25 -2.03
C LEU A 236 -9.56 -13.08 -1.13
N ILE A 237 -9.78 -11.85 -1.62
CA ILE A 237 -9.38 -10.65 -0.89
C ILE A 237 -10.15 -10.45 0.43
N GLN A 238 -11.31 -11.10 0.61
CA GLN A 238 -12.09 -11.04 1.85
C GLN A 238 -11.36 -11.65 3.06
N SER A 239 -10.37 -12.52 2.81
CA SER A 239 -9.53 -13.11 3.87
C SER A 239 -8.55 -12.11 4.48
N HIS A 240 -8.28 -11.01 3.77
CA HIS A 240 -7.34 -9.95 4.17
C HIS A 240 -8.06 -8.69 4.65
N ASP A 241 -9.27 -8.81 5.17
CA ASP A 241 -10.02 -7.66 5.69
C ASP A 241 -9.24 -6.89 6.78
N ILE A 242 -9.15 -5.57 6.60
CA ILE A 242 -8.37 -4.70 7.50
C ILE A 242 -8.98 -4.61 8.90
N ASP A 243 -10.31 -4.61 9.03
CA ASP A 243 -10.98 -4.51 10.33
C ASP A 243 -10.75 -5.78 11.16
N ARG A 244 -10.82 -6.95 10.52
CA ARG A 244 -10.44 -8.23 11.15
C ARG A 244 -8.98 -8.22 11.60
N THR A 245 -8.09 -7.70 10.76
CA THR A 245 -6.65 -7.59 11.07
C THR A 245 -6.41 -6.70 12.29
N ILE A 246 -7.06 -5.53 12.35
CA ILE A 246 -7.00 -4.62 13.48
C ILE A 246 -7.52 -5.30 14.75
N GLY A 247 -8.67 -5.98 14.67
CA GLY A 247 -9.24 -6.72 15.81
C GLY A 247 -8.27 -7.76 16.39
N ILE A 248 -7.53 -8.47 15.54
CA ILE A 248 -6.48 -9.41 15.97
C ILE A 248 -5.37 -8.66 16.72
N PHE A 249 -4.82 -7.58 16.14
CA PHE A 249 -3.77 -6.80 16.81
C PHE A 249 -4.23 -6.20 18.14
N GLU A 250 -5.46 -5.68 18.21
CA GLU A 250 -6.02 -5.18 19.46
C GLU A 250 -6.12 -6.28 20.53
N GLY A 251 -6.59 -7.47 20.16
CA GLY A 251 -6.64 -8.62 21.07
C GLY A 251 -5.25 -9.02 21.56
N LEU A 252 -4.25 -9.04 20.65
CA LEU A 252 -2.85 -9.31 21.00
C LEU A 252 -2.31 -8.29 22.00
N TYR A 253 -2.63 -7.00 21.85
CA TYR A 253 -2.19 -5.95 22.78
C TYR A 253 -2.90 -5.99 24.13
N ARG A 254 -4.16 -6.42 24.17
CA ARG A 254 -4.90 -6.62 25.43
C ARG A 254 -4.46 -7.87 26.18
N GLY A 255 -3.77 -8.79 25.50
CA GLY A 255 -3.40 -10.09 26.04
C GLY A 255 -4.55 -11.10 26.00
N ASP A 256 -5.48 -10.94 25.08
CA ASP A 256 -6.62 -11.86 24.96
C ASP A 256 -6.13 -13.25 24.49
N GLU A 257 -6.53 -14.30 25.21
CA GLU A 257 -6.31 -15.70 24.82
C GLU A 257 -7.44 -16.17 23.88
N GLN A 258 -7.66 -15.46 22.77
CA GLN A 258 -8.67 -15.86 21.77
C GLN A 258 -8.17 -17.06 20.95
N ASP A 259 -9.10 -17.93 20.52
CA ASP A 259 -8.82 -19.07 19.65
C ASP A 259 -8.27 -18.66 18.27
N GLN A 260 -8.64 -17.47 17.77
CA GLN A 260 -8.29 -17.03 16.42
C GLN A 260 -7.36 -15.80 16.44
N ARG A 261 -6.06 -16.06 16.49
CA ARG A 261 -4.99 -15.04 16.57
C ARG A 261 -4.34 -14.71 15.22
N GLU A 262 -4.89 -15.24 14.13
CA GLU A 262 -4.33 -15.17 12.79
C GLU A 262 -5.43 -14.90 11.77
N THR A 263 -5.04 -14.34 10.63
CA THR A 263 -5.99 -13.95 9.58
C THR A 263 -6.50 -15.16 8.80
N ALA A 264 -7.67 -15.01 8.18
CA ALA A 264 -8.41 -16.12 7.56
C ALA A 264 -7.72 -16.71 6.31
N ASP A 265 -6.73 -16.02 5.76
CA ASP A 265 -5.88 -16.51 4.67
C ASP A 265 -4.94 -17.64 5.12
N ASN A 266 -4.88 -17.95 6.42
CA ASN A 266 -4.15 -19.09 6.96
C ASN A 266 -4.99 -20.37 7.10
N LEU A 267 -6.28 -20.33 6.77
CA LEU A 267 -7.14 -21.51 6.83
C LEU A 267 -6.79 -22.48 5.69
N ASP A 268 -6.85 -23.79 5.96
CA ASP A 268 -6.58 -24.83 4.95
C ASP A 268 -7.49 -24.71 3.71
N THR A 269 -8.69 -24.17 3.90
CA THR A 269 -9.65 -23.94 2.81
C THR A 269 -9.26 -22.79 1.89
N TYR A 270 -8.39 -21.88 2.33
CA TYR A 270 -8.02 -20.70 1.54
C TYR A 270 -7.33 -21.13 0.24
N SER A 271 -6.34 -22.01 0.30
CA SER A 271 -5.55 -22.45 -0.86
C SER A 271 -6.25 -23.47 -1.77
N LEU A 272 -7.52 -23.80 -1.53
CA LEU A 272 -8.26 -24.74 -2.37
C LEU A 272 -8.65 -24.10 -3.71
N PRO A 273 -8.67 -24.87 -4.81
CA PRO A 273 -9.16 -24.37 -6.10
C PRO A 273 -10.60 -23.88 -6.01
N ILE A 274 -10.86 -22.73 -6.62
CA ILE A 274 -12.17 -22.05 -6.56
C ILE A 274 -13.02 -22.43 -7.78
N GLY A 275 -12.44 -22.36 -8.98
CA GLY A 275 -13.13 -22.59 -10.24
C GLY A 275 -14.13 -21.47 -10.55
N ASN A 276 -15.43 -21.82 -10.54
CA ASN A 276 -16.53 -20.86 -10.75
C ASN A 276 -17.30 -20.68 -9.44
N LEU A 277 -17.44 -19.44 -9.00
CA LEU A 277 -18.23 -19.13 -7.83
C LEU A 277 -19.73 -19.36 -8.09
N SER A 278 -20.44 -19.76 -7.04
CA SER A 278 -21.90 -19.86 -7.12
C SER A 278 -22.52 -18.48 -7.35
N LYS A 279 -23.56 -18.39 -8.19
CA LYS A 279 -24.25 -17.12 -8.47
C LYS A 279 -24.69 -16.39 -7.20
N THR A 280 -25.06 -17.12 -6.16
CA THR A 280 -25.44 -16.56 -4.86
C THR A 280 -24.25 -15.90 -4.18
N LEU A 281 -23.10 -16.58 -4.14
CA LEU A 281 -21.88 -16.04 -3.53
C LEU A 281 -21.35 -14.83 -4.30
N SER A 282 -21.26 -14.89 -5.63
CA SER A 282 -20.83 -13.75 -6.46
C SER A 282 -21.73 -12.53 -6.24
N ARG A 283 -23.05 -12.72 -6.15
CA ARG A 283 -24.01 -11.64 -5.84
C ARG A 283 -23.81 -11.07 -4.45
N SER A 284 -23.59 -11.93 -3.45
CA SER A 284 -23.35 -11.49 -2.06
C SER A 284 -22.09 -10.63 -1.96
N ILE A 285 -20.99 -11.04 -2.60
CA ILE A 285 -19.72 -10.29 -2.66
C ILE A 285 -19.95 -8.93 -3.33
N ALA A 286 -20.59 -8.91 -4.51
CA ALA A 286 -20.87 -7.67 -5.23
C ALA A 286 -21.74 -6.70 -4.42
N LEU A 287 -22.73 -7.22 -3.68
CA LEU A 287 -23.64 -6.42 -2.87
C LEU A 287 -22.96 -5.88 -1.60
N ALA A 288 -22.14 -6.69 -0.94
CA ALA A 288 -21.32 -6.25 0.19
C ALA A 288 -20.37 -5.12 -0.23
N ARG A 289 -19.66 -5.30 -1.35
CA ARG A 289 -18.76 -4.30 -1.94
C ARG A 289 -19.46 -2.97 -2.20
N ARG A 290 -20.62 -2.98 -2.85
CA ARG A 290 -21.41 -1.76 -3.11
C ARG A 290 -21.88 -1.07 -1.83
N ARG A 291 -22.22 -1.84 -0.79
CA ARG A 291 -22.60 -1.28 0.51
C ARG A 291 -21.41 -0.59 1.18
N SER A 292 -20.25 -1.26 1.22
CA SER A 292 -19.04 -0.71 1.83
C SER A 292 -18.55 0.55 1.11
N ALA A 293 -18.61 0.57 -0.23
CA ALA A 293 -18.27 1.75 -1.03
C ALA A 293 -19.13 2.97 -0.67
N LYS A 294 -20.46 2.79 -0.62
CA LYS A 294 -21.40 3.86 -0.27
C LYS A 294 -21.22 4.33 1.17
N LEU A 295 -20.93 3.41 2.09
CA LEU A 295 -20.68 3.77 3.48
C LEU A 295 -19.41 4.62 3.60
N ARG A 296 -18.35 4.24 2.88
CA ARG A 296 -17.10 4.99 2.81
C ARG A 296 -17.31 6.38 2.22
N GLU A 297 -18.00 6.50 1.09
CA GLU A 297 -18.28 7.80 0.46
C GLU A 297 -18.97 8.75 1.44
N LYS A 298 -19.97 8.24 2.20
CA LYS A 298 -20.63 9.01 3.26
C LYS A 298 -19.68 9.39 4.39
N ALA A 299 -18.82 8.46 4.84
CA ALA A 299 -17.86 8.72 5.91
C ALA A 299 -16.81 9.76 5.49
N GLU A 300 -16.33 9.71 4.25
CA GLU A 300 -15.36 10.66 3.70
C GLU A 300 -15.96 12.06 3.56
N LEU A 301 -17.22 12.16 3.08
CA LEU A 301 -17.96 13.43 3.04
C LEU A 301 -18.13 14.02 4.44
N ALA A 302 -18.52 13.20 5.43
CA ALA A 302 -18.67 13.64 6.82
C ALA A 302 -17.32 14.06 7.42
N SER A 303 -16.23 13.34 7.14
CA SER A 303 -14.89 13.69 7.60
C SER A 303 -14.39 15.00 7.00
N LYS A 304 -14.61 15.23 5.69
CA LYS A 304 -14.30 16.50 5.02
C LYS A 304 -15.10 17.66 5.62
N GLU A 305 -16.39 17.45 5.89
CA GLU A 305 -17.24 18.46 6.53
C GLU A 305 -16.73 18.80 7.94
N LEU A 306 -16.30 17.80 8.72
CA LEU A 306 -15.70 18.00 10.04
C LEU A 306 -14.37 18.77 9.98
N LEU A 307 -13.51 18.45 9.01
CA LEU A 307 -12.24 19.15 8.81
C LEU A 307 -12.47 20.63 8.46
N ILE A 308 -13.40 20.93 7.56
CA ILE A 308 -13.77 22.31 7.21
C ILE A 308 -14.26 23.05 8.47
N ARG A 309 -15.15 22.45 9.26
CA ARG A 309 -15.63 23.05 10.52
C ARG A 309 -14.50 23.28 11.54
N ALA A 310 -13.50 22.40 11.58
CA ALA A 310 -12.36 22.54 12.47
C ALA A 310 -11.40 23.65 12.01
N GLU A 311 -11.22 23.82 10.70
CA GLU A 311 -10.45 24.94 10.12
C GLU A 311 -11.15 26.28 10.39
N ASP A 312 -12.47 26.37 10.14
CA ASP A 312 -13.27 27.56 10.43
C ASP A 312 -13.18 27.96 11.91
N ALA A 313 -13.31 26.98 12.83
CA ALA A 313 -13.18 27.23 14.26
C ALA A 313 -11.77 27.69 14.66
N ARG A 314 -10.73 27.15 14.00
CA ARG A 314 -9.34 27.56 14.24
C ARG A 314 -9.10 29.00 13.80
N ASP A 315 -9.64 29.40 12.65
CA ASP A 315 -9.50 30.75 12.13
C ASP A 315 -10.25 31.76 13.01
N GLU A 316 -11.44 31.43 13.51
CA GLU A 316 -12.18 32.26 14.47
C GLU A 316 -11.40 32.45 15.79
N VAL A 317 -10.77 31.39 16.30
CA VAL A 317 -9.92 31.47 17.51
C VAL A 317 -8.69 32.35 17.26
N LYS A 318 -8.08 32.25 16.08
CA LYS A 318 -6.93 33.07 15.70
C LYS A 318 -7.29 34.55 15.62
N GLU A 319 -8.45 34.88 15.05
CA GLU A 319 -8.95 36.25 14.96
C GLU A 319 -9.17 36.85 16.36
N LYS A 320 -9.85 36.11 17.26
CA LYS A 320 -10.03 36.54 18.66
C LYS A 320 -8.71 36.74 19.41
N LEU A 321 -7.70 35.91 19.16
CA LEU A 321 -6.37 36.08 19.77
C LEU A 321 -5.64 37.32 19.25
N GLU A 322 -5.81 37.66 17.98
CA GLU A 322 -5.26 38.90 17.42
C GLU A 322 -5.94 40.14 18.02
N GLU A 323 -7.27 40.14 18.18
CA GLU A 323 -8.01 41.21 18.86
C GLU A 323 -7.52 41.41 20.30
N VAL A 324 -7.41 40.33 21.08
CA VAL A 324 -6.92 40.40 22.47
C VAL A 324 -5.48 40.92 22.53
N ARG A 325 -4.61 40.49 21.59
CA ARG A 325 -3.23 40.98 21.52
C ARG A 325 -3.20 42.48 21.26
N ASP A 326 -4.03 42.97 20.35
CA ASP A 326 -4.07 44.37 19.97
C ASP A 326 -4.66 45.24 21.12
N GLU A 327 -5.66 44.74 21.86
CA GLU A 327 -6.15 45.37 23.08
C GLU A 327 -5.08 45.47 24.18
N VAL A 328 -4.33 44.39 24.41
CA VAL A 328 -3.23 44.38 25.39
C VAL A 328 -2.13 45.36 24.99
N ALA A 329 -1.76 45.40 23.70
CA ALA A 329 -0.78 46.34 23.19
C ALA A 329 -1.25 47.80 23.34
N PHE A 330 -2.53 48.07 23.10
CA PHE A 330 -3.13 49.39 23.31
C PHE A 330 -3.14 49.80 24.79
N ALA A 331 -3.52 48.89 25.69
CA ALA A 331 -3.52 49.11 27.13
C ALA A 331 -2.10 49.40 27.65
N ALA A 332 -1.09 48.65 27.19
CA ALA A 332 0.30 48.86 27.54
C ALA A 332 0.82 50.26 27.12
N ARG A 333 0.54 50.70 25.88
CA ARG A 333 0.88 52.06 25.42
C ARG A 333 0.21 53.14 26.27
N LYS A 334 -1.06 52.95 26.64
CA LYS A 334 -1.80 53.90 27.49
C LYS A 334 -1.21 54.01 28.89
N LEU A 335 -0.76 52.88 29.45
CA LEU A 335 -0.06 52.83 30.74
C LEU A 335 1.28 53.55 30.66
N GLU A 336 2.09 53.29 29.62
CA GLU A 336 3.37 53.95 29.40
C GLU A 336 3.23 55.48 29.32
N ILE A 337 2.23 55.96 28.57
CA ILE A 337 1.91 57.39 28.48
C ILE A 337 1.54 57.98 29.86
N ARG A 338 0.74 57.26 30.67
CA ARG A 338 0.40 57.70 32.03
C ARG A 338 1.61 57.76 32.94
N VAL A 339 2.45 56.72 32.92
CA VAL A 339 3.69 56.66 33.72
C VAL A 339 4.59 57.83 33.37
N ARG A 340 4.81 58.07 32.07
CA ARG A 340 5.63 59.20 31.59
C ARG A 340 5.07 60.56 32.01
N LYS A 341 3.75 60.75 31.94
CA LYS A 341 3.09 61.97 32.46
C LYS A 341 3.21 62.11 33.98
N GLY A 342 3.12 61.01 34.72
CA GLY A 342 3.29 60.96 36.17
C GLY A 342 4.70 61.34 36.61
N VAL A 343 5.72 60.72 35.98
CA VAL A 343 7.14 61.05 36.19
C VAL A 343 7.43 62.51 35.87
N LYS A 344 6.88 63.03 34.75
CA LYS A 344 7.06 64.44 34.38
C LYS A 344 6.43 65.40 35.41
N LYS A 345 5.21 65.11 35.88
CA LYS A 345 4.55 65.89 36.95
C LYS A 345 5.31 65.82 38.28
N ALA A 346 5.88 64.67 38.63
CA ALA A 346 6.69 64.51 39.84
C ALA A 346 7.99 65.31 39.76
N ALA A 347 8.68 65.26 38.61
CA ALA A 347 9.88 66.06 38.35
C ALA A 347 9.58 67.57 38.35
N GLU A 348 8.44 68.00 37.82
CA GLU A 348 7.99 69.41 37.86
C GLU A 348 7.62 69.86 39.28
N ARG A 349 7.10 68.97 40.14
CA ARG A 349 6.86 69.26 41.57
C ARG A 349 8.16 69.40 42.34
N LEU A 350 9.11 68.49 42.16
CA LEU A 350 10.44 68.55 42.79
C LEU A 350 11.18 69.84 42.41
N ARG A 351 11.11 70.26 41.14
CA ARG A 351 11.69 71.53 40.68
C ARG A 351 11.00 72.78 41.24
N ARG A 352 9.76 72.68 41.70
CA ARG A 352 9.04 73.80 42.37
C ARG A 352 9.30 73.86 43.87
N GLU A 353 9.74 72.76 44.49
CA GLU A 353 10.13 72.73 45.90
C GLU A 353 11.58 73.20 46.12
N GLU A 354 12.41 73.28 45.06
CA GLU A 354 13.81 73.72 45.11
C GLU A 354 14.04 75.23 44.83
N HIS A 355 12.98 76.03 44.63
CA HIS A 355 13.07 77.49 44.51
C HIS A 355 12.02 78.18 45.40
N PRO A 356 12.40 78.71 46.58
CA PRO A 356 11.57 79.64 47.35
C PRO A 356 11.42 81.01 46.66
#